data_AF-A0A7H8NQE3-F1
#
_entry.id   AF-A0A7H8NQE3-F1
#
_cell.length_a   1.000
_cell.length_b   1.000
_cell.length_c   1.000
_cell.angle_alpha   90.00
_cell.angle_beta   90.00
_cell.angle_gamma   90.00
#
_symmetry.space_group_name_H-M   'P 1'
#
loop_
_entity.id
_entity.type
_entity.pdbx_description
1 polymer ?
#
loop_
_entity_poly.entity_id
_entity_poly.type
_entity_poly.pdbx_seq_one_letter_code
_entity_poly.pdbx_strand_id
1 'polypeptide(L)'
;MTERRHRLRSTVRQRWLALLLVLLAPGASVAADDLLLQTREQRPWTLPADLERVAIADPGVADIVMLRGARQALLVGKAPGTTTLLLWHRKQSEPQRVQVRVQSAVQGAADAGASGLVFTQQDHQGLLQGSSDSVLAHMQEQKTAVMALGKDGSLADASTISSGGVVQVEVKVVEFNKTALKQIGINFQNRNGGFAYGFARPGGQLPGNTGILPGMKEGESSNESESPISSAFRLVFGSTKGLWNADVDLLQANGMARVLAEPTLVALSGQSASFLAGGELPILEPQGLGTTTVTYKPFGIGLTVTPTVLSPNRIALKVAPEASDLDYTNSIALNGVQIPSITTRRADTTVELGDGESFVIGGLVSSTVASTVNKIPLLGDLPIIGTFFRNFDYKRQDKELVIIVTPRLVQPIARNTELPLPGDREAKPNMPEWGAWLLGPISRDPVPGFSR
;
A
#
# COMPACT_ATOMS: atom_id res chain seq x y z
N MET A 1 -8.32 -50.37 60.68
CA MET A 1 -8.83 -50.51 59.31
C MET A 1 -7.75 -50.02 58.36
N THR A 2 -6.92 -50.91 57.79
CA THR A 2 -7.10 -51.69 56.53
C THR A 2 -6.73 -50.86 55.28
N GLU A 3 -5.86 -51.29 54.35
CA GLU A 3 -4.98 -52.46 54.32
C GLU A 3 -3.82 -52.31 53.31
N ARG A 4 -2.83 -53.23 53.41
CA ARG A 4 -1.56 -53.38 52.66
C ARG A 4 -1.72 -53.86 51.20
N ARG A 5 -0.68 -53.59 50.35
CA ARG A 5 -0.07 -54.43 49.25
C ARG A 5 0.91 -53.56 48.40
N HIS A 6 2.17 -53.86 48.04
CA HIS A 6 3.30 -54.64 48.61
C HIS A 6 3.88 -55.83 47.77
N ARG A 7 5.02 -55.59 47.06
CA ARG A 7 5.91 -56.52 46.29
C ARG A 7 5.35 -57.02 44.93
N LEU A 8 6.10 -57.50 43.92
CA LEU A 8 7.46 -58.09 43.75
C LEU A 8 8.16 -57.55 42.45
N ARG A 9 9.47 -57.25 42.42
CA ARG A 9 10.66 -58.09 42.02
C ARG A 9 10.74 -58.62 40.56
N SER A 10 11.70 -58.08 39.79
CA SER A 10 12.65 -58.76 38.85
C SER A 10 13.67 -57.72 38.34
N THR A 11 14.95 -57.98 38.01
CA THR A 11 15.83 -59.16 38.20
C THR A 11 17.30 -58.67 38.23
N VAL A 12 18.18 -59.37 38.97
CA VAL A 12 19.63 -59.08 39.03
C VAL A 12 20.43 -60.20 38.35
N ARG A 13 21.31 -59.85 37.40
CA ARG A 13 22.48 -60.58 36.84
C ARG A 13 23.02 -59.69 35.70
N GLN A 14 24.32 -59.51 35.45
CA GLN A 14 25.56 -60.16 35.92
C GLN A 14 26.66 -59.13 36.26
N ARG A 15 27.74 -59.59 36.91
CA ARG A 15 28.94 -58.82 37.28
C ARG A 15 30.11 -59.13 36.34
N TRP A 16 31.12 -58.23 36.40
CA TRP A 16 32.57 -58.44 36.26
C TRP A 16 33.28 -58.03 34.95
N LEU A 17 34.32 -57.21 35.14
CA LEU A 17 35.52 -56.98 34.31
C LEU A 17 35.31 -56.44 32.86
N ALA A 18 36.21 -55.64 32.26
CA ALA A 18 37.53 -55.19 32.71
C ALA A 18 37.83 -53.73 32.35
N LEU A 19 38.81 -53.19 33.05
CA LEU A 19 39.55 -51.96 32.77
C LEU A 19 40.19 -51.98 31.36
N LEU A 20 39.86 -51.02 30.49
CA LEU A 20 40.75 -50.65 29.38
C LEU A 20 40.52 -49.19 28.96
N LEU A 21 41.36 -48.31 29.51
CA LEU A 21 41.34 -46.87 29.29
C LEU A 21 42.16 -46.57 28.02
N VAL A 22 41.49 -46.61 26.87
CA VAL A 22 42.12 -46.22 25.59
C VAL A 22 42.24 -44.70 25.54
N LEU A 23 43.44 -44.18 25.79
CA LEU A 23 43.80 -42.83 25.33
C LEU A 23 43.80 -42.85 23.80
N LEU A 24 42.69 -42.43 23.19
CA LEU A 24 42.70 -42.00 21.80
C LEU A 24 43.33 -40.60 21.76
N ALA A 25 44.62 -40.54 21.49
CA ALA A 25 45.28 -39.27 21.18
C ALA A 25 44.59 -38.66 19.95
N PRO A 26 44.27 -37.35 19.94
CA PRO A 26 43.82 -36.70 18.72
C PRO A 26 44.96 -36.75 17.72
N GLY A 27 44.78 -37.52 16.64
CA GLY A 27 45.66 -37.44 15.48
C GLY A 27 45.63 -36.01 14.97
N ALA A 28 46.75 -35.30 15.06
CA ALA A 28 46.85 -33.94 14.57
C ALA A 28 46.68 -33.97 13.05
N SER A 29 45.48 -33.63 12.57
CA SER A 29 45.27 -33.32 11.17
C SER A 29 46.11 -32.09 10.85
N VAL A 30 47.25 -32.29 10.20
CA VAL A 30 48.08 -31.21 9.70
C VAL A 30 47.21 -30.40 8.73
N ALA A 31 47.01 -29.12 9.04
CA ALA A 31 46.32 -28.21 8.12
C ALA A 31 47.11 -28.18 6.82
N ALA A 32 46.49 -28.62 5.73
CA ALA A 32 47.03 -28.38 4.41
C ALA A 32 46.86 -26.89 4.11
N ASP A 33 47.95 -26.17 3.91
CA ASP A 33 47.88 -24.84 3.32
C ASP A 33 47.32 -24.99 1.89
N ASP A 34 46.09 -24.52 1.67
CA ASP A 34 45.44 -24.46 0.37
C ASP A 34 45.92 -23.19 -0.36
N LEU A 35 46.70 -23.36 -1.43
CA LEU A 35 47.31 -22.26 -2.15
C LEU A 35 46.61 -22.03 -3.50
N LEU A 36 45.83 -20.94 -3.56
CA LEU A 36 44.99 -20.60 -4.71
C LEU A 36 45.71 -19.68 -5.71
N LEU A 37 45.71 -20.05 -7.00
CA LEU A 37 46.28 -19.32 -8.13
C LEU A 37 45.23 -19.15 -9.22
N GLN A 38 45.40 -18.13 -10.07
CA GLN A 38 44.66 -18.05 -11.34
C GLN A 38 45.44 -18.65 -12.51
N THR A 39 44.73 -19.06 -13.57
CA THR A 39 45.36 -19.48 -14.84
C THR A 39 46.19 -18.34 -15.43
N ARG A 40 47.44 -18.65 -15.80
CA ARG A 40 48.50 -17.72 -16.22
C ARG A 40 48.99 -16.75 -15.14
N GLU A 41 48.57 -16.90 -13.89
CA GLU A 41 49.18 -16.18 -12.76
C GLU A 41 50.59 -16.72 -12.49
N GLN A 42 51.52 -15.81 -12.20
CA GLN A 42 52.87 -16.13 -11.73
C GLN A 42 53.06 -15.49 -10.35
N ARG A 43 53.09 -16.30 -9.30
CA ARG A 43 53.23 -15.82 -7.93
C ARG A 43 54.64 -16.09 -7.39
N PRO A 44 55.41 -15.07 -6.97
CA PRO A 44 56.70 -15.29 -6.33
C PRO A 44 56.50 -15.96 -4.97
N TRP A 45 57.28 -17.01 -4.71
CA TRP A 45 57.24 -17.78 -3.48
C TRP A 45 58.65 -17.87 -2.87
N THR A 46 58.78 -17.38 -1.65
CA THR A 46 60.02 -17.46 -0.87
C THR A 46 60.11 -18.84 -0.21
N LEU A 47 61.12 -19.62 -0.56
CA LEU A 47 61.26 -20.99 -0.06
C LEU A 47 61.85 -21.00 1.37
N PRO A 48 61.32 -21.83 2.28
CA PRO A 48 61.83 -21.97 3.64
C PRO A 48 63.34 -22.29 3.74
N ALA A 49 63.95 -21.88 4.85
CA ALA A 49 65.40 -21.96 5.07
C ALA A 49 65.94 -23.41 5.23
N ASP A 50 65.04 -24.35 5.43
CA ASP A 50 65.25 -25.77 5.70
C ASP A 50 64.75 -26.68 4.56
N LEU A 51 64.14 -26.13 3.51
CA LEU A 51 63.65 -26.89 2.35
C LEU A 51 64.81 -27.48 1.52
N GLU A 52 64.80 -28.80 1.31
CA GLU A 52 65.81 -29.54 0.54
C GLU A 52 65.32 -29.99 -0.84
N ARG A 53 64.02 -30.28 -1.00
CA ARG A 53 63.43 -30.74 -2.26
C ARG A 53 61.99 -30.26 -2.39
N VAL A 54 61.58 -30.00 -3.63
CA VAL A 54 60.18 -29.78 -4.02
C VAL A 54 59.84 -30.73 -5.15
N ALA A 55 58.61 -31.25 -5.16
CA ALA A 55 58.02 -31.91 -6.31
C ALA A 55 56.57 -31.45 -6.48
N ILE A 56 56.10 -31.46 -7.73
CA ILE A 56 54.69 -31.25 -8.10
C ILE A 56 54.15 -32.57 -8.61
N ALA A 57 52.93 -32.94 -8.20
CA ALA A 57 52.26 -34.15 -8.65
C ALA A 57 51.87 -34.10 -10.14
N ASP A 58 51.30 -32.98 -10.58
CA ASP A 58 50.93 -32.71 -11.99
C ASP A 58 51.46 -31.33 -12.44
N PRO A 59 52.49 -31.28 -13.31
CA PRO A 59 53.10 -30.06 -13.84
C PRO A 59 52.31 -29.42 -15.02
N GLY A 60 51.21 -30.04 -15.45
CA GLY A 60 50.27 -29.50 -16.42
C GLY A 60 49.28 -28.50 -15.80
N VAL A 61 48.91 -28.70 -14.54
CA VAL A 61 48.02 -27.81 -13.76
C VAL A 61 48.77 -26.59 -13.23
N ALA A 62 49.82 -26.80 -12.44
CA ALA A 62 50.70 -25.75 -11.94
C ALA A 62 52.17 -26.17 -12.04
N ASP A 63 53.09 -25.22 -12.14
CA ASP A 63 54.53 -25.49 -12.29
C ASP A 63 55.37 -24.60 -11.38
N ILE A 64 56.59 -25.02 -11.05
CA ILE A 64 57.50 -24.31 -10.15
C ILE A 64 58.84 -24.04 -10.82
N VAL A 65 59.11 -22.75 -11.08
CA VAL A 65 60.36 -22.30 -11.71
C VAL A 65 61.30 -21.78 -10.63
N MET A 66 62.41 -22.48 -10.41
CA MET A 66 63.44 -22.06 -9.44
C MET A 66 64.26 -20.89 -9.97
N LEU A 67 64.33 -19.79 -9.23
CA LEU A 67 65.12 -18.61 -9.59
C LEU A 67 66.57 -18.76 -9.07
N ARG A 68 67.54 -18.32 -9.87
CA ARG A 68 68.97 -18.40 -9.52
C ARG A 68 69.34 -17.28 -8.54
N GLY A 69 69.62 -17.66 -7.30
CA GLY A 69 69.98 -16.75 -6.21
C GLY A 69 68.79 -16.43 -5.30
N ALA A 70 69.04 -16.38 -3.99
CA ALA A 70 68.09 -15.98 -2.94
C ALA A 70 66.88 -16.90 -2.62
N ARG A 71 66.93 -18.21 -2.93
CA ARG A 71 65.90 -19.21 -2.50
C ARG A 71 64.46 -18.83 -2.90
N GLN A 72 64.30 -18.21 -4.06
CA GLN A 72 63.00 -17.84 -4.60
C GLN A 72 62.58 -18.86 -5.67
N ALA A 73 61.30 -19.21 -5.65
CA ALA A 73 60.64 -19.91 -6.75
C ALA A 73 59.51 -19.04 -7.29
N LEU A 74 59.14 -19.27 -8.54
CA LEU A 74 57.94 -18.71 -9.15
C LEU A 74 56.94 -19.85 -9.34
N LEU A 75 55.79 -19.76 -8.69
CA LEU A 75 54.71 -20.73 -8.87
C LEU A 75 53.77 -20.23 -9.96
N VAL A 76 53.54 -21.06 -10.98
CA VAL A 76 52.87 -20.67 -12.22
C VAL A 76 51.62 -21.52 -12.41
N GLY A 77 50.44 -20.90 -12.41
CA GLY A 77 49.20 -21.58 -12.79
C GLY A 77 49.13 -21.75 -14.30
N LYS A 78 49.11 -22.98 -14.81
CA LYS A 78 49.06 -23.26 -16.26
C LYS A 78 47.64 -23.53 -16.75
N ALA A 79 46.95 -24.47 -16.13
CA ALA A 79 45.60 -24.91 -16.48
C ALA A 79 44.71 -25.03 -15.23
N PRO A 80 43.38 -24.89 -15.34
CA PRO A 80 42.48 -25.10 -14.21
C PRO A 80 42.59 -26.52 -13.66
N GLY A 81 42.56 -26.66 -12.33
CA GLY A 81 42.62 -27.97 -11.66
C GLY A 81 43.22 -27.90 -10.25
N THR A 82 43.41 -29.07 -9.64
CA THR A 82 44.13 -29.22 -8.37
C THR A 82 45.38 -30.07 -8.56
N THR A 83 46.49 -29.67 -7.94
CA THR A 83 47.74 -30.43 -7.93
C THR A 83 48.36 -30.35 -6.53
N THR A 84 49.20 -31.32 -6.15
CA THR A 84 49.83 -31.35 -4.83
C THR A 84 51.31 -30.98 -4.95
N LEU A 85 51.72 -29.98 -4.17
CA LEU A 85 53.12 -29.70 -3.87
C LEU A 85 53.57 -30.62 -2.72
N LEU A 86 54.72 -31.27 -2.92
CA LEU A 86 55.42 -32.05 -1.91
C LEU A 86 56.72 -31.32 -1.54
N LEU A 87 56.89 -31.04 -0.24
CA LEU A 87 57.98 -30.24 0.31
C LEU A 87 58.75 -31.08 1.32
N TRP A 88 60.03 -31.32 1.06
CA TRP A 88 60.90 -32.05 2.00
C TRP A 88 61.77 -31.07 2.79
N HIS A 89 61.61 -31.11 4.10
CA HIS A 89 62.32 -30.25 5.05
C HIS A 89 63.46 -31.01 5.74
N ARG A 90 64.57 -30.31 5.99
CA ARG A 90 65.76 -30.86 6.64
C ARG A 90 65.42 -31.35 8.04
N LYS A 91 65.70 -32.64 8.31
CA LYS A 91 65.35 -33.41 9.53
C LYS A 91 63.87 -33.86 9.63
N GLN A 92 63.06 -33.71 8.59
CA GLN A 92 61.73 -34.34 8.51
C GLN A 92 61.78 -35.50 7.49
N SER A 93 61.32 -36.68 7.90
CA SER A 93 61.31 -37.88 7.04
C SER A 93 60.12 -37.94 6.08
N GLU A 94 59.04 -37.23 6.41
CA GLU A 94 57.82 -37.16 5.60
C GLU A 94 57.73 -35.78 4.90
N PRO A 95 57.28 -35.73 3.64
CA PRO A 95 57.06 -34.45 2.96
C PRO A 95 55.81 -33.74 3.47
N GLN A 96 55.91 -32.44 3.73
CA GLN A 96 54.75 -31.58 3.88
C GLN A 96 53.99 -31.53 2.55
N ARG A 97 52.66 -31.65 2.62
CA ARG A 97 51.75 -31.66 1.46
C ARG A 97 50.98 -30.35 1.44
N VAL A 98 51.07 -29.62 0.33
CA VAL A 98 50.39 -28.33 0.10
C VAL A 98 49.52 -28.51 -1.13
N GLN A 99 48.21 -28.24 -1.04
CA GLN A 99 47.32 -28.37 -2.20
C GLN A 99 47.30 -27.04 -2.96
N VAL A 100 47.61 -27.10 -4.26
CA VAL A 100 47.52 -25.95 -5.17
C VAL A 100 46.24 -26.07 -5.98
N ARG A 101 45.38 -25.05 -5.92
CA ARG A 101 44.15 -24.96 -6.72
C ARG A 101 44.33 -23.84 -7.74
N VAL A 102 44.29 -24.18 -9.01
CA VAL A 102 44.35 -23.22 -10.13
C VAL A 102 42.94 -23.04 -10.67
N GLN A 103 42.44 -21.81 -10.66
CA GLN A 103 41.11 -21.45 -11.17
C GLN A 103 41.22 -20.55 -12.41
N SER A 104 40.23 -20.63 -13.30
CA SER A 104 40.05 -19.58 -14.32
C SER A 104 39.67 -18.26 -13.66
N ALA A 105 40.09 -17.13 -14.23
CA ALA A 105 39.68 -15.79 -13.76
C ALA A 105 38.15 -15.61 -13.74
N VAL A 106 37.41 -16.34 -14.60
CA VAL A 106 35.94 -16.34 -14.62
C VAL A 106 35.35 -17.24 -13.52
N GLN A 107 36.00 -18.36 -13.19
CA GLN A 107 35.58 -19.24 -12.09
C GLN A 107 35.79 -18.56 -10.73
N GLY A 108 36.94 -17.92 -10.53
CA GLY A 108 37.18 -17.13 -9.31
C GLY A 108 36.29 -15.88 -9.18
N ALA A 109 35.65 -15.43 -10.26
CA ALA A 109 34.63 -14.38 -10.21
C ALA A 109 33.23 -14.94 -9.90
N ALA A 110 32.91 -16.15 -10.35
CA ALA A 110 31.66 -16.84 -10.03
C ALA A 110 31.63 -17.35 -8.58
N ASP A 111 32.74 -17.90 -8.06
CA ASP A 111 32.89 -18.31 -6.65
C ASP A 111 32.85 -17.12 -5.67
N ALA A 112 33.05 -15.89 -6.17
CA ALA A 112 33.00 -14.65 -5.39
C ALA A 112 31.63 -13.95 -5.44
N GLY A 113 30.64 -14.53 -6.11
CA GLY A 113 29.28 -14.00 -6.18
C GLY A 113 28.62 -13.98 -4.80
N ALA A 114 28.20 -12.79 -4.34
CA ALA A 114 27.47 -12.62 -3.07
C ALA A 114 26.01 -13.13 -3.11
N SER A 115 25.63 -13.77 -4.21
CA SER A 115 24.36 -14.44 -4.45
C SER A 115 24.33 -15.79 -3.72
N GLY A 116 23.17 -16.24 -3.23
CA GLY A 116 22.98 -17.61 -2.69
C GLY A 116 23.03 -18.72 -3.76
N LEU A 117 23.72 -18.46 -4.88
CA LEU A 117 23.87 -19.29 -6.06
C LEU A 117 25.29 -19.83 -6.13
N VAL A 118 25.43 -21.13 -6.37
CA VAL A 118 26.70 -21.82 -6.57
C VAL A 118 26.77 -22.28 -8.02
N PHE A 119 27.83 -21.87 -8.72
CA PHE A 119 28.14 -22.35 -10.07
C PHE A 119 29.22 -23.42 -10.00
N THR A 120 28.90 -24.64 -10.45
CA THR A 120 29.88 -25.73 -10.58
C THR A 120 30.09 -26.05 -12.05
N GLN A 121 31.35 -26.11 -12.50
CA GLN A 121 31.71 -26.45 -13.88
C GLN A 121 32.49 -27.77 -13.93
N GLN A 122 32.07 -28.67 -14.83
CA GLN A 122 32.83 -29.86 -15.21
C GLN A 122 32.82 -30.00 -16.73
N ASP A 123 34.02 -30.04 -17.32
CA ASP A 123 34.22 -30.00 -18.78
C ASP A 123 33.48 -28.83 -19.45
N HIS A 124 32.58 -29.13 -20.39
CA HIS A 124 31.73 -28.17 -21.11
C HIS A 124 30.31 -28.11 -20.52
N GLN A 125 30.08 -28.67 -19.33
CA GLN A 125 28.80 -28.62 -18.63
C GLN A 125 28.92 -27.79 -17.36
N GLY A 126 28.00 -26.87 -17.18
CA GLY A 126 27.88 -26.06 -15.96
C GLY A 126 26.55 -26.33 -15.28
N LEU A 127 26.56 -26.26 -13.96
CA LEU A 127 25.41 -26.45 -13.10
C LEU A 127 25.28 -25.23 -12.20
N LEU A 128 24.20 -24.46 -12.38
CA LEU A 128 23.84 -23.37 -11.49
C LEU A 128 22.80 -23.88 -10.49
N GLN A 129 23.09 -23.77 -9.20
CA GLN A 129 22.26 -24.29 -8.12
C GLN A 129 22.16 -23.29 -6.97
N GLY A 130 21.18 -23.46 -6.08
CA GLY A 130 20.96 -22.60 -4.92
C GLY A 130 19.72 -21.73 -5.04
N SER A 131 19.72 -20.58 -4.36
CA SER A 131 18.61 -19.63 -4.40
C SER A 131 19.10 -18.20 -4.58
N SER A 132 18.42 -17.46 -5.47
CA SER A 132 18.67 -16.03 -5.71
C SER A 132 17.61 -15.16 -5.04
N ASP A 133 18.04 -14.07 -4.42
CA ASP A 133 17.14 -13.11 -3.75
C ASP A 133 16.30 -12.27 -4.73
N SER A 134 16.67 -12.25 -6.02
CA SER A 134 15.94 -11.49 -7.05
C SER A 134 16.10 -12.09 -8.45
N VAL A 135 15.14 -11.79 -9.32
CA VAL A 135 15.22 -12.13 -10.75
C VAL A 135 16.44 -11.47 -11.41
N LEU A 136 16.79 -10.25 -11.01
CA LEU A 136 17.93 -9.52 -11.60
C LEU A 136 19.28 -10.18 -11.26
N ALA A 137 19.49 -10.57 -10.00
CA ALA A 137 20.69 -11.28 -9.59
C ALA A 137 20.80 -12.65 -10.27
N HIS A 138 19.70 -13.41 -10.34
CA HIS A 138 19.62 -14.66 -11.08
C HIS A 138 20.02 -14.50 -12.56
N MET A 139 19.47 -13.49 -13.25
CA MET A 139 19.82 -13.20 -14.65
C MET A 139 21.29 -12.79 -14.84
N GLN A 140 21.90 -12.13 -13.85
CA GLN A 140 23.33 -11.81 -13.88
C GLN A 140 24.20 -13.07 -13.72
N GLU A 141 23.92 -13.92 -12.73
CA GLU A 141 24.70 -15.14 -12.47
C GLU A 141 24.52 -16.20 -13.57
N GLN A 142 23.31 -16.33 -14.13
CA GLN A 142 23.08 -17.16 -15.31
C GLN A 142 23.93 -16.67 -16.50
N LYS A 143 24.05 -15.35 -16.68
CA LYS A 143 24.84 -14.75 -17.77
C LYS A 143 26.35 -14.89 -17.55
N THR A 144 26.85 -14.80 -16.32
CA THR A 144 28.28 -15.05 -16.01
C THR A 144 28.61 -16.54 -16.18
N ALA A 145 27.73 -17.45 -15.72
CA ALA A 145 27.86 -18.89 -15.93
C ALA A 145 27.91 -19.28 -17.41
N VAL A 146 27.03 -18.73 -18.27
CA VAL A 146 27.10 -18.94 -19.73
C VAL A 146 28.43 -18.41 -20.31
N MET A 147 28.93 -17.26 -19.85
CA MET A 147 30.23 -16.76 -20.31
C MET A 147 31.42 -17.64 -19.86
N ALA A 148 31.34 -18.27 -18.68
CA ALA A 148 32.37 -19.17 -18.18
C ALA A 148 32.46 -20.48 -18.98
N LEU A 149 31.34 -20.95 -19.53
CA LEU A 149 31.22 -22.18 -20.30
C LEU A 149 31.67 -22.04 -21.76
N GLY A 150 31.67 -20.83 -22.32
CA GLY A 150 32.07 -20.58 -23.71
C GLY A 150 30.99 -20.98 -24.73
N LYS A 151 31.36 -20.98 -26.03
CA LYS A 151 30.40 -21.13 -27.14
C LYS A 151 29.76 -22.52 -27.24
N ASP A 152 30.48 -23.56 -26.84
CA ASP A 152 30.09 -24.96 -27.02
C ASP A 152 29.62 -25.61 -25.70
N GLY A 153 29.49 -24.81 -24.64
CA GLY A 153 29.12 -25.28 -23.31
C GLY A 153 27.62 -25.23 -23.03
N SER A 154 27.15 -26.16 -22.20
CA SER A 154 25.74 -26.30 -21.82
C SER A 154 25.55 -25.95 -20.33
N LEU A 155 24.61 -25.05 -20.04
CA LEU A 155 24.24 -24.69 -18.66
C LEU A 155 22.96 -25.42 -18.26
N ALA A 156 23.06 -26.29 -17.26
CA ALA A 156 21.92 -26.79 -16.52
C ALA A 156 21.61 -25.83 -15.37
N ASP A 157 20.46 -25.16 -15.43
CA ASP A 157 19.99 -24.28 -14.36
C ASP A 157 18.99 -25.06 -13.48
N ALA A 158 19.41 -25.34 -12.26
CA ALA A 158 18.62 -25.97 -11.21
C ALA A 158 18.49 -25.04 -9.99
N SER A 159 18.69 -23.73 -10.19
CA SER A 159 18.55 -22.74 -9.16
C SER A 159 17.11 -22.26 -9.00
N THR A 160 16.83 -21.63 -7.87
CA THR A 160 15.51 -21.10 -7.52
C THR A 160 15.59 -19.59 -7.33
N ILE A 161 14.47 -18.89 -7.51
CA ILE A 161 14.38 -17.47 -7.19
C ILE A 161 13.46 -17.35 -5.98
N SER A 162 14.00 -16.86 -4.86
CA SER A 162 13.29 -16.68 -3.59
C SER A 162 12.22 -15.57 -3.65
N SER A 163 12.18 -14.80 -4.75
CA SER A 163 11.20 -13.73 -4.99
C SER A 163 9.77 -14.24 -5.33
N GLY A 164 9.31 -15.28 -4.65
CA GLY A 164 7.92 -15.74 -4.64
C GLY A 164 7.08 -15.00 -3.58
N GLY A 165 7.18 -13.67 -3.55
CA GLY A 165 6.52 -12.84 -2.54
C GLY A 165 5.02 -12.66 -2.80
N VAL A 166 4.21 -12.86 -1.75
CA VAL A 166 2.84 -12.36 -1.70
C VAL A 166 2.88 -10.96 -1.12
N VAL A 167 2.28 -10.00 -1.82
CA VAL A 167 2.27 -8.58 -1.45
C VAL A 167 0.85 -8.16 -1.10
N GLN A 168 0.67 -7.64 0.11
CA GLN A 168 -0.52 -6.89 0.51
C GLN A 168 -0.32 -5.43 0.13
N VAL A 169 -1.30 -4.83 -0.54
CA VAL A 169 -1.33 -3.41 -0.85
C VAL A 169 -2.44 -2.77 -0.01
N GLU A 170 -2.04 -1.84 0.84
CA GLU A 170 -2.94 -0.97 1.61
C GLU A 170 -3.01 0.39 0.88
N VAL A 171 -4.23 0.84 0.56
CA VAL A 171 -4.45 2.18 -0.01
C VAL A 171 -5.32 2.98 0.93
N LYS A 172 -5.02 4.26 1.14
CA LYS A 172 -5.84 5.20 1.92
C LYS A 172 -6.25 6.35 1.02
N VAL A 173 -7.55 6.46 0.77
CA VAL A 173 -8.17 7.62 0.11
C VAL A 173 -8.81 8.46 1.20
N VAL A 174 -8.28 9.66 1.42
CA VAL A 174 -8.80 10.61 2.42
C VAL A 174 -9.27 11.86 1.70
N GLU A 175 -10.58 12.10 1.71
CA GLU A 175 -11.16 13.38 1.29
C GLU A 175 -11.68 14.14 2.50
N PHE A 176 -11.54 15.46 2.44
CA PHE A 176 -12.01 16.38 3.45
C PHE A 176 -12.61 17.61 2.77
N ASN A 177 -13.86 17.92 3.09
CA ASN A 177 -14.66 18.94 2.43
C ASN A 177 -15.25 19.88 3.49
N LYS A 178 -14.72 21.10 3.57
CA LYS A 178 -15.24 22.20 4.41
C LYS A 178 -16.12 23.10 3.56
N THR A 179 -17.30 23.45 4.06
CA THR A 179 -18.14 24.51 3.50
C THR A 179 -18.44 25.53 4.59
N ALA A 180 -18.25 26.82 4.29
CA ALA A 180 -18.61 27.93 5.14
C ALA A 180 -19.53 28.88 4.37
N LEU A 181 -20.75 29.07 4.87
CA LEU A 181 -21.75 29.98 4.33
C LEU A 181 -22.02 31.08 5.35
N LYS A 182 -22.01 32.33 4.89
CA LYS A 182 -22.39 33.51 5.66
C LYS A 182 -23.31 34.37 4.81
N GLN A 183 -24.57 34.49 5.22
CA GLN A 183 -25.56 35.32 4.57
C GLN A 183 -26.12 36.31 5.58
N ILE A 184 -26.17 37.58 5.19
CA ILE A 184 -26.87 38.64 5.89
C ILE A 184 -27.74 39.35 4.86
N GLY A 185 -29.05 39.35 5.09
CA GLY A 185 -30.04 39.93 4.19
C GLY A 185 -31.06 40.76 4.93
N ILE A 186 -31.51 41.83 4.27
CA ILE A 186 -32.70 42.57 4.63
C ILE A 186 -33.62 42.56 3.41
N ASN A 187 -34.87 42.23 3.67
CA ASN A 187 -35.97 42.36 2.75
C ASN A 187 -36.90 43.47 3.27
N PHE A 188 -37.36 44.34 2.39
CA PHE A 188 -38.31 45.39 2.70
C PHE A 188 -39.31 45.48 1.57
N GLN A 189 -40.60 45.49 1.92
CA GLN A 189 -41.70 45.64 0.98
C GLN A 189 -42.72 46.63 1.53
N ASN A 190 -43.22 47.50 0.65
CA ASN A 190 -44.31 48.42 0.93
C ASN A 190 -45.27 48.45 -0.26
N ARG A 191 -46.58 48.35 0.01
CA ARG A 191 -47.64 48.39 -1.00
C ARG A 191 -48.69 49.42 -0.61
N ASN A 192 -48.70 50.58 -1.26
CA ASN A 192 -49.60 51.68 -0.96
C ASN A 192 -50.41 52.09 -2.20
N GLY A 193 -51.74 52.08 -2.12
CA GLY A 193 -52.64 52.61 -3.16
C GLY A 193 -52.43 52.03 -4.56
N GLY A 194 -52.17 50.72 -4.67
CA GLY A 194 -51.89 50.04 -5.94
C GLY A 194 -50.42 50.12 -6.41
N PHE A 195 -49.57 50.95 -5.79
CA PHE A 195 -48.14 50.99 -6.06
C PHE A 195 -47.37 50.08 -5.08
N ALA A 196 -46.40 49.32 -5.58
CA ALA A 196 -45.59 48.38 -4.79
C ALA A 196 -44.11 48.64 -5.03
N TYR A 197 -43.33 48.72 -3.94
CA TYR A 197 -41.89 48.93 -4.00
C TYR A 197 -41.19 48.26 -2.83
N GLY A 198 -39.93 47.86 -3.06
CA GLY A 198 -39.16 47.12 -2.08
C GLY A 198 -37.83 46.64 -2.63
N PHE A 199 -37.07 45.99 -1.77
CA PHE A 199 -35.81 45.33 -2.09
C PHE A 199 -35.75 44.00 -1.33
N ALA A 200 -35.28 42.95 -1.99
CA ALA A 200 -35.17 41.61 -1.42
C ALA A 200 -33.73 41.11 -1.45
N ARG A 201 -33.43 40.15 -0.57
CA ARG A 201 -32.23 39.30 -0.68
C ARG A 201 -32.25 38.49 -1.98
N PRO A 202 -31.10 38.10 -2.56
CA PRO A 202 -31.10 37.13 -3.66
C PRO A 202 -31.90 35.87 -3.25
N GLY A 203 -32.90 35.51 -4.06
CA GLY A 203 -33.84 34.42 -3.77
C GLY A 203 -35.11 34.83 -3.00
N GLY A 204 -35.20 36.04 -2.45
CA GLY A 204 -36.44 36.56 -1.84
C GLY A 204 -37.36 37.21 -2.88
N GLN A 205 -38.68 37.15 -2.67
CA GLN A 205 -39.64 37.81 -3.57
C GLN A 205 -39.66 39.32 -3.40
N LEU A 206 -39.55 40.03 -4.52
CA LEU A 206 -39.86 41.46 -4.61
C LEU A 206 -41.39 41.67 -4.56
N PRO A 207 -41.87 42.78 -3.98
CA PRO A 207 -43.30 43.08 -3.93
C PRO A 207 -43.84 43.37 -5.33
N GLY A 208 -44.55 42.40 -5.90
CA GLY A 208 -45.12 42.46 -7.25
C GLY A 208 -45.27 41.12 -7.97
N ASN A 209 -44.61 40.04 -7.49
CA ASN A 209 -44.64 38.74 -8.20
C ASN A 209 -45.78 37.79 -7.78
N THR A 210 -46.72 38.20 -6.91
CA THR A 210 -48.01 37.52 -6.82
C THR A 210 -48.82 37.92 -8.06
N GLY A 211 -48.95 36.99 -9.01
CA GLY A 211 -49.60 37.25 -10.30
C GLY A 211 -51.05 37.72 -10.14
N ILE A 212 -51.26 39.04 -10.20
CA ILE A 212 -52.60 39.63 -10.17
C ILE A 212 -53.24 39.42 -11.54
N LEU A 213 -53.88 38.26 -11.70
CA LEU A 213 -54.88 38.07 -12.75
C LEU A 213 -55.97 39.16 -12.59
N PRO A 214 -56.38 39.87 -13.66
CA PRO A 214 -57.37 40.93 -13.55
C PRO A 214 -58.71 40.36 -13.05
N GLY A 215 -59.10 40.68 -11.81
CA GLY A 215 -60.39 40.26 -11.23
C GLY A 215 -60.37 39.89 -9.75
N MET A 216 -59.21 39.67 -9.12
CA MET A 216 -59.14 39.42 -7.67
C MET A 216 -59.28 40.72 -6.86
N LYS A 217 -60.16 40.72 -5.85
CA LYS A 217 -60.45 41.87 -4.99
C LYS A 217 -59.34 42.12 -3.98
N GLU A 218 -59.15 43.38 -3.59
CA GLU A 218 -58.29 43.74 -2.48
C GLU A 218 -58.83 43.16 -1.17
N GLY A 219 -58.02 42.33 -0.49
CA GLY A 219 -58.37 41.75 0.82
C GLY A 219 -57.73 40.40 1.13
N GLU A 220 -57.39 39.61 0.10
CA GLU A 220 -56.82 38.27 0.28
C GLU A 220 -55.30 38.29 0.08
N SER A 221 -54.57 38.73 1.10
CA SER A 221 -53.14 38.49 1.19
C SER A 221 -52.90 37.06 1.69
N SER A 222 -52.76 36.11 0.76
CA SER A 222 -52.08 34.87 1.08
C SER A 222 -50.62 35.19 1.39
N ASN A 223 -50.34 35.40 2.68
CA ASN A 223 -49.00 35.13 3.22
C ASN A 223 -48.80 33.60 3.13
N GLU A 224 -48.51 33.12 1.93
CA GLU A 224 -47.83 31.84 1.71
C GLU A 224 -46.61 31.86 2.63
N SER A 225 -46.71 31.16 3.76
CA SER A 225 -45.58 30.98 4.67
C SER A 225 -44.59 30.04 4.00
N GLU A 226 -43.70 30.59 3.17
CA GLU A 226 -42.56 29.85 2.67
C GLU A 226 -41.81 29.25 3.85
N SER A 227 -41.65 27.92 3.80
CA SER A 227 -41.13 27.13 4.91
C SER A 227 -39.72 27.59 5.30
N PRO A 228 -39.49 28.04 6.56
CA PRO A 228 -38.33 28.86 6.92
C PRO A 228 -37.02 28.08 7.11
N ILE A 229 -36.85 26.92 6.45
CA ILE A 229 -35.70 26.03 6.67
C ILE A 229 -34.39 26.62 6.10
N SER A 230 -34.45 27.67 5.26
CA SER A 230 -33.28 28.33 4.67
C SER A 230 -32.65 29.45 5.53
N SER A 231 -33.29 29.94 6.60
CA SER A 231 -32.69 30.97 7.47
C SER A 231 -32.68 30.57 8.95
N ALA A 232 -31.48 30.54 9.54
CA ALA A 232 -31.28 30.16 10.94
C ALA A 232 -31.81 31.18 11.95
N PHE A 233 -31.87 32.46 11.56
CA PHE A 233 -32.47 33.52 12.35
C PHE A 233 -33.14 34.55 11.43
N ARG A 234 -34.42 34.81 11.66
CA ARG A 234 -35.21 35.82 10.93
C ARG A 234 -36.01 36.68 11.91
N LEU A 235 -35.83 37.99 11.85
CA LEU A 235 -36.70 38.97 12.52
C LEU A 235 -37.67 39.55 11.51
N VAL A 236 -38.95 39.66 11.87
CA VAL A 236 -39.99 40.22 11.01
C VAL A 236 -40.66 41.39 11.71
N PHE A 237 -40.75 42.52 11.01
CA PHE A 237 -41.43 43.75 11.42
C PHE A 237 -42.46 44.11 10.36
N GLY A 238 -43.64 44.60 10.74
CA GLY A 238 -44.64 44.97 9.73
C GLY A 238 -45.83 45.73 10.29
N SER A 239 -46.59 46.35 9.40
CA SER A 239 -47.79 47.10 9.74
C SER A 239 -48.93 46.78 8.78
N THR A 240 -50.02 46.24 9.31
CA THR A 240 -51.25 45.95 8.54
C THR A 240 -51.97 47.22 8.08
N LYS A 241 -51.78 48.36 8.77
CA LYS A 241 -52.34 49.67 8.37
C LYS A 241 -51.45 50.40 7.37
N GLY A 242 -50.14 50.26 7.49
CA GLY A 242 -49.16 50.86 6.58
C GLY A 242 -48.81 50.00 5.37
N LEU A 243 -49.33 48.77 5.30
CA LEU A 243 -49.09 47.78 4.24
C LEU A 243 -47.61 47.60 3.88
N TRP A 244 -46.75 47.64 4.90
CA TRP A 244 -45.32 47.40 4.78
C TRP A 244 -44.87 46.27 5.71
N ASN A 245 -43.89 45.49 5.24
CA ASN A 245 -43.17 44.49 6.01
C ASN A 245 -41.67 44.63 5.75
N ALA A 246 -40.87 44.38 6.78
CA ALA A 246 -39.42 44.32 6.73
C ALA A 246 -38.96 43.07 7.46
N ASP A 247 -38.06 42.30 6.87
CA ASP A 247 -37.44 41.17 7.52
C ASP A 247 -35.91 41.22 7.44
N VAL A 248 -35.26 40.74 8.49
CA VAL A 248 -33.81 40.68 8.65
C VAL A 248 -33.42 39.23 8.85
N ASP A 249 -32.69 38.67 7.89
CA ASP A 249 -32.18 37.30 7.91
C ASP A 249 -30.68 37.29 8.22
N LEU A 250 -30.29 36.46 9.18
CA LEU A 250 -28.89 36.11 9.41
C LEU A 250 -28.72 34.59 9.38
N LEU A 251 -27.73 34.13 8.61
CA LEU A 251 -27.33 32.73 8.55
C LEU A 251 -25.80 32.65 8.55
N GLN A 252 -25.26 31.88 9.49
CA GLN A 252 -23.91 31.34 9.39
C GLN A 252 -23.99 29.82 9.52
N ALA A 253 -23.62 29.11 8.45
CA ALA A 253 -23.60 27.65 8.43
C ALA A 253 -22.19 27.16 8.10
N ASN A 254 -21.65 26.27 8.92
CA ASN A 254 -20.38 25.61 8.69
C ASN A 254 -20.64 24.11 8.56
N GLY A 255 -20.31 23.53 7.41
CA GLY A 255 -20.36 22.10 7.14
C GLY A 255 -18.95 21.52 7.02
N MET A 256 -18.76 20.29 7.49
CA MET A 256 -17.51 19.56 7.37
C MET A 256 -17.83 18.09 7.13
N ALA A 257 -17.34 17.53 6.03
CA ALA A 257 -17.41 16.11 5.72
C ALA A 257 -15.99 15.55 5.57
N ARG A 258 -15.79 14.32 6.05
CA ARG A 258 -14.57 13.55 5.86
C ARG A 258 -14.95 12.18 5.29
N VAL A 259 -14.35 11.81 4.16
CA VAL A 259 -14.44 10.47 3.60
C VAL A 259 -13.10 9.78 3.82
N LEU A 260 -13.15 8.55 4.32
CA LEU A 260 -11.98 7.69 4.51
C LEU A 260 -12.32 6.33 3.93
N ALA A 261 -11.59 5.92 2.88
CA ALA A 261 -11.63 4.56 2.35
C ALA A 261 -10.24 3.95 2.49
N GLU A 262 -10.15 2.78 3.13
CA GLU A 262 -8.90 2.04 3.32
C GLU A 262 -8.96 0.63 2.71
N PRO A 263 -9.13 0.49 1.37
CA PRO A 263 -9.13 -0.83 0.75
C PRO A 263 -7.76 -1.51 0.87
N THR A 264 -7.78 -2.80 1.21
CA THR A 264 -6.60 -3.66 1.24
C THR A 264 -6.81 -4.83 0.29
N LEU A 265 -5.77 -5.19 -0.47
CA LEU A 265 -5.82 -6.30 -1.41
C LEU A 265 -4.48 -7.03 -1.44
N VAL A 266 -4.55 -8.36 -1.53
CA VAL A 266 -3.37 -9.25 -1.53
C VAL A 266 -3.21 -9.87 -2.91
N ALA A 267 -2.00 -9.80 -3.47
CA ALA A 267 -1.69 -10.34 -4.79
C ALA A 267 -0.30 -11.02 -4.80
N LEU A 268 -0.11 -11.98 -5.70
CA LEU A 268 1.20 -12.58 -5.97
C LEU A 268 2.04 -11.61 -6.81
N SER A 269 3.36 -11.58 -6.60
CA SER A 269 4.31 -10.87 -7.47
C SER A 269 4.09 -11.18 -8.95
N GLY A 270 3.94 -10.15 -9.78
CA GLY A 270 3.66 -10.23 -11.21
C GLY A 270 2.20 -10.51 -11.59
N GLN A 271 1.29 -10.71 -10.64
CA GLN A 271 -0.13 -11.00 -10.90
C GLN A 271 -1.02 -9.81 -10.58
N SER A 272 -1.99 -9.56 -11.46
CA SER A 272 -3.01 -8.54 -11.22
C SER A 272 -4.11 -9.08 -10.32
N ALA A 273 -4.54 -8.28 -9.35
CA ALA A 273 -5.71 -8.54 -8.53
C ALA A 273 -6.63 -7.31 -8.55
N SER A 274 -7.94 -7.54 -8.46
CA SER A 274 -8.95 -6.50 -8.31
C SER A 274 -9.90 -6.78 -7.13
N PHE A 275 -10.39 -5.70 -6.55
CA PHE A 275 -11.38 -5.67 -5.47
C PHE A 275 -12.40 -4.56 -5.77
N LEU A 276 -13.67 -4.84 -5.49
CA LEU A 276 -14.76 -3.88 -5.57
C LEU A 276 -15.70 -4.12 -4.38
N ALA A 277 -15.96 -3.08 -3.60
CA ALA A 277 -16.99 -3.07 -2.56
C ALA A 277 -17.90 -1.85 -2.77
N GLY A 278 -19.16 -2.10 -3.07
CA GLY A 278 -20.10 -1.05 -3.47
C GLY A 278 -21.39 -1.61 -4.04
N GLY A 279 -21.98 -0.88 -4.99
CA GLY A 279 -23.22 -1.26 -5.66
C GLY A 279 -23.22 -0.81 -7.12
N GLU A 280 -24.34 -1.04 -7.80
CA GLU A 280 -24.53 -0.64 -9.20
C GLU A 280 -25.73 0.30 -9.32
N LEU A 281 -25.53 1.43 -10.01
CA LEU A 281 -26.57 2.39 -10.34
C LEU A 281 -27.22 1.99 -11.67
N PRO A 282 -28.51 1.63 -11.72
CA PRO A 282 -29.22 1.41 -12.97
C PRO A 282 -29.52 2.74 -13.67
N ILE A 283 -29.09 2.86 -14.92
CA ILE A 283 -29.31 4.02 -15.79
C ILE A 283 -30.22 3.60 -16.94
N LEU A 284 -31.25 4.39 -17.23
CA LEU A 284 -32.15 4.15 -18.35
C LEU A 284 -31.60 4.81 -19.62
N GLU A 285 -31.09 4.00 -20.55
CA GLU A 285 -30.58 4.46 -21.84
C GLU A 285 -31.65 4.27 -22.92
N PRO A 286 -32.09 5.35 -23.61
CA PRO A 286 -33.03 5.23 -24.72
C PRO A 286 -32.34 4.59 -25.93
N GLN A 287 -32.90 3.47 -26.38
CA GLN A 287 -32.51 2.78 -27.61
C GLN A 287 -33.44 3.18 -28.76
N GLY A 288 -33.12 2.70 -29.97
CA GLY A 288 -33.95 2.93 -31.15
C GLY A 288 -35.40 2.44 -30.96
N LEU A 289 -36.31 3.00 -31.77
CA LEU A 289 -37.73 2.60 -31.84
C LEU A 289 -38.52 2.75 -30.52
N GLY A 290 -38.07 3.62 -29.60
CA GLY A 290 -38.76 3.90 -28.34
C GLY A 290 -38.58 2.83 -27.26
N THR A 291 -37.59 1.95 -27.43
CA THR A 291 -37.20 0.99 -26.38
C THR A 291 -36.24 1.64 -25.39
N THR A 292 -36.24 1.17 -24.13
CA THR A 292 -35.27 1.60 -23.11
C THR A 292 -34.51 0.38 -22.59
N THR A 293 -33.20 0.53 -22.40
CA THR A 293 -32.33 -0.49 -21.82
C THR A 293 -31.82 -0.01 -20.47
N VAL A 294 -31.71 -0.93 -19.51
CA VAL A 294 -31.14 -0.65 -18.20
C VAL A 294 -29.65 -1.00 -18.25
N THR A 295 -28.80 0.03 -18.17
CA THR A 295 -27.34 -0.10 -18.13
C THR A 295 -26.87 0.12 -16.68
N TYR A 296 -26.19 -0.87 -16.10
CA TYR A 296 -25.70 -0.82 -14.72
C TYR A 296 -24.31 -0.19 -14.67
N LYS A 297 -24.12 0.81 -13.81
CA LYS A 297 -22.84 1.48 -13.61
C LYS A 297 -22.35 1.27 -12.17
N PRO A 298 -21.23 0.57 -11.94
CA PRO A 298 -20.72 0.33 -10.60
C PRO A 298 -20.24 1.63 -9.93
N PHE A 299 -20.42 1.71 -8.61
CA PHE A 299 -19.87 2.73 -7.73
C PHE A 299 -19.48 2.10 -6.39
N GLY A 300 -18.73 2.83 -5.56
CA GLY A 300 -18.13 2.37 -4.32
C GLY A 300 -16.60 2.41 -4.34
N ILE A 301 -15.98 1.53 -3.56
CA ILE A 301 -14.53 1.45 -3.37
C ILE A 301 -13.97 0.34 -4.26
N GLY A 302 -13.19 0.72 -5.26
CA GLY A 302 -12.45 -0.17 -6.16
C GLY A 302 -10.95 -0.11 -5.92
N LEU A 303 -10.26 -1.23 -6.08
CA LEU A 303 -8.79 -1.30 -6.05
C LEU A 303 -8.32 -2.35 -7.05
N THR A 304 -7.56 -1.93 -8.06
CA THR A 304 -6.80 -2.84 -8.94
C THR A 304 -5.31 -2.65 -8.70
N VAL A 305 -4.57 -3.73 -8.48
CA VAL A 305 -3.13 -3.71 -8.21
C VAL A 305 -2.39 -4.77 -9.01
N THR A 306 -1.15 -4.48 -9.36
CA THR A 306 -0.18 -5.46 -9.88
C THR A 306 1.17 -5.16 -9.21
N PRO A 307 1.49 -5.83 -8.09
CA PRO A 307 2.78 -5.72 -7.43
C PRO A 307 3.82 -6.60 -8.13
N THR A 308 5.07 -6.16 -8.18
CA THR A 308 6.22 -6.87 -8.73
C THR A 308 7.39 -6.68 -7.77
N VAL A 309 7.76 -7.75 -7.06
CA VAL A 309 8.91 -7.74 -6.15
C VAL A 309 10.20 -7.72 -6.98
N LEU A 310 10.95 -6.63 -6.88
CA LEU A 310 12.24 -6.44 -7.57
C LEU A 310 13.40 -6.99 -6.75
N SER A 311 13.35 -6.79 -5.44
CA SER A 311 14.32 -7.29 -4.45
C SER A 311 13.65 -7.37 -3.07
N PRO A 312 14.30 -7.95 -2.03
CA PRO A 312 13.71 -8.05 -0.69
C PRO A 312 13.21 -6.72 -0.11
N ASN A 313 13.84 -5.60 -0.48
CA ASN A 313 13.49 -4.25 0.01
C ASN A 313 12.95 -3.32 -1.10
N ARG A 314 12.50 -3.85 -2.26
CA ARG A 314 11.91 -3.05 -3.35
C ARG A 314 10.79 -3.77 -4.08
N ILE A 315 9.66 -3.09 -4.18
CA ILE A 315 8.42 -3.53 -4.80
C ILE A 315 8.02 -2.45 -5.81
N ALA A 316 8.00 -2.79 -7.10
CA ALA A 316 7.30 -1.99 -8.09
C ALA A 316 5.79 -2.30 -7.99
N LEU A 317 4.95 -1.28 -7.97
CA LEU A 317 3.51 -1.40 -7.79
C LEU A 317 2.81 -0.58 -8.86
N LYS A 318 2.11 -1.24 -9.79
CA LYS A 318 1.05 -0.60 -10.57
C LYS A 318 -0.23 -0.62 -9.75
N VAL A 319 -0.87 0.53 -9.57
CA VAL A 319 -2.01 0.70 -8.67
C VAL A 319 -3.03 1.67 -9.25
N ALA A 320 -4.28 1.22 -9.32
CA ALA A 320 -5.43 1.99 -9.76
C ALA A 320 -6.55 1.91 -8.69
N PRO A 321 -6.51 2.77 -7.66
CA PRO A 321 -7.55 2.86 -6.66
C PRO A 321 -8.66 3.80 -7.11
N GLU A 322 -9.88 3.49 -6.69
CA GLU A 322 -11.09 4.24 -6.98
C GLU A 322 -11.97 4.33 -5.73
N ALA A 323 -12.46 5.51 -5.41
CA ALA A 323 -13.50 5.72 -4.40
C ALA A 323 -14.60 6.58 -5.01
N SER A 324 -15.82 6.04 -5.08
CA SER A 324 -16.93 6.68 -5.77
C SER A 324 -18.23 6.62 -4.96
N ASP A 325 -18.91 7.75 -4.88
CA ASP A 325 -20.15 7.93 -4.12
C ASP A 325 -21.27 8.47 -5.03
N LEU A 326 -22.52 8.20 -4.67
CA LEU A 326 -23.69 8.82 -5.30
C LEU A 326 -23.84 10.27 -4.80
N ASP A 327 -23.86 11.23 -5.72
CA ASP A 327 -24.09 12.64 -5.46
C ASP A 327 -25.47 13.06 -6.00
N TYR A 328 -26.41 13.17 -5.05
CA TYR A 328 -27.78 13.63 -5.24
C TYR A 328 -27.90 15.16 -5.38
N THR A 329 -26.85 15.94 -5.09
CA THR A 329 -26.90 17.41 -5.22
C THR A 329 -26.76 17.85 -6.68
N ASN A 330 -26.02 17.10 -7.49
CA ASN A 330 -25.85 17.31 -8.93
C ASN A 330 -26.68 16.31 -9.77
N SER A 331 -27.84 15.89 -9.26
CA SER A 331 -28.75 14.95 -9.92
C SER A 331 -29.53 15.57 -11.08
N ILE A 332 -29.97 14.73 -12.02
CA ILE A 332 -30.98 15.09 -13.04
C ILE A 332 -32.33 14.49 -12.64
N ALA A 333 -33.40 15.27 -12.70
CA ALA A 333 -34.77 14.77 -12.52
C ALA A 333 -35.44 14.52 -13.88
N LEU A 334 -35.88 13.29 -14.12
CA LEU A 334 -36.62 12.91 -15.34
C LEU A 334 -37.91 12.18 -14.92
N ASN A 335 -39.07 12.67 -15.37
CA ASN A 335 -40.39 12.09 -15.07
C ASN A 335 -40.64 11.84 -13.56
N GLY A 336 -40.09 12.69 -12.69
CA GLY A 336 -40.19 12.56 -11.22
C GLY A 336 -39.18 11.61 -10.56
N VAL A 337 -38.35 10.91 -11.35
CA VAL A 337 -37.24 10.09 -10.83
C VAL A 337 -35.97 10.93 -10.79
N GLN A 338 -35.32 10.99 -9.62
CA GLN A 338 -34.04 11.66 -9.43
C GLN A 338 -32.89 10.68 -9.72
N ILE A 339 -32.13 10.94 -10.78
CA ILE A 339 -30.95 10.16 -11.15
C ILE A 339 -29.72 10.87 -10.56
N PRO A 340 -29.05 10.30 -9.53
CA PRO A 340 -27.87 10.91 -8.93
C PRO A 340 -26.68 10.88 -9.90
N SER A 341 -25.79 11.85 -9.76
CA SER A 341 -24.47 11.79 -10.39
C SER A 341 -23.54 10.86 -9.59
N ILE A 342 -22.42 10.46 -10.16
CA ILE A 342 -21.38 9.70 -9.43
C ILE A 342 -20.16 10.59 -9.28
N THR A 343 -19.77 10.88 -8.03
CA THR A 343 -18.50 11.55 -7.74
C THR A 343 -17.41 10.49 -7.59
N THR A 344 -16.43 10.48 -8.49
CA THR A 344 -15.32 9.51 -8.49
C THR A 344 -14.00 10.19 -8.15
N ARG A 345 -13.24 9.62 -7.21
CA ARG A 345 -11.79 9.86 -7.04
C ARG A 345 -11.05 8.64 -7.55
N ARG A 346 -10.15 8.80 -8.52
CA ARG A 346 -9.36 7.71 -9.10
C ARG A 346 -7.92 8.18 -9.37
N ALA A 347 -6.97 7.28 -9.20
CA ALA A 347 -5.61 7.40 -9.75
C ALA A 347 -5.30 6.16 -10.60
N ASP A 348 -4.35 6.25 -11.52
CA ASP A 348 -3.69 5.09 -12.16
C ASP A 348 -2.21 5.48 -12.30
N THR A 349 -1.33 4.73 -11.66
CA THR A 349 0.10 5.04 -11.61
C THR A 349 0.94 3.80 -11.35
N THR A 350 2.25 3.93 -11.56
CA THR A 350 3.25 2.92 -11.19
C THR A 350 4.31 3.59 -10.32
N VAL A 351 4.57 3.02 -9.14
CA VAL A 351 5.53 3.53 -8.15
C VAL A 351 6.45 2.41 -7.67
N GLU A 352 7.66 2.75 -7.21
CA GLU A 352 8.59 1.82 -6.57
C GLU A 352 8.73 2.19 -5.09
N LEU A 353 8.57 1.21 -4.20
CA LEU A 353 8.50 1.39 -2.75
C LEU A 353 9.20 0.24 -2.02
N GLY A 354 9.75 0.52 -0.84
CA GLY A 354 10.18 -0.50 0.10
C GLY A 354 9.02 -1.19 0.83
N ASP A 355 9.33 -2.30 1.50
CA ASP A 355 8.37 -3.02 2.35
C ASP A 355 7.89 -2.12 3.51
N GLY A 356 6.58 -1.86 3.58
CA GLY A 356 5.98 -0.96 4.56
C GLY A 356 6.17 0.54 4.31
N GLU A 357 6.85 0.96 3.24
CA GLU A 357 6.99 2.37 2.90
C GLU A 357 5.68 2.94 2.33
N SER A 358 5.25 4.09 2.85
CA SER A 358 4.02 4.76 2.40
C SER A 358 4.35 5.93 1.46
N PHE A 359 3.60 6.07 0.38
CA PHE A 359 3.83 7.15 -0.60
C PHE A 359 2.53 7.78 -1.08
N VAL A 360 2.54 9.10 -1.24
CA VAL A 360 1.41 9.87 -1.77
C VAL A 360 1.44 9.77 -3.29
N ILE A 361 0.44 9.08 -3.85
CA ILE A 361 0.35 8.85 -5.31
C ILE A 361 -0.54 9.87 -6.02
N GLY A 362 -1.30 10.66 -5.27
CA GLY A 362 -2.16 11.69 -5.81
C GLY A 362 -2.76 12.56 -4.72
N GLY A 363 -3.16 13.77 -5.09
CA GLY A 363 -3.86 14.69 -4.20
C GLY A 363 -4.44 15.88 -4.95
N LEU A 364 -5.38 16.56 -4.31
CA LEU A 364 -6.03 17.76 -4.81
C LEU A 364 -6.27 18.70 -3.63
N VAL A 365 -5.95 19.98 -3.81
CA VAL A 365 -6.42 21.06 -2.93
C VAL A 365 -7.16 22.05 -3.81
N SER A 366 -8.43 22.31 -3.49
CA SER A 366 -9.31 23.19 -4.22
C SER A 366 -10.05 24.10 -3.25
N SER A 367 -10.07 25.40 -3.54
CA SER A 367 -10.80 26.40 -2.74
C SER A 367 -11.63 27.26 -3.68
N THR A 368 -12.95 27.17 -3.54
CA THR A 368 -13.92 27.96 -4.29
C THR A 368 -14.53 28.99 -3.35
N VAL A 369 -14.31 30.28 -3.64
CA VAL A 369 -14.92 31.39 -2.91
C VAL A 369 -15.86 32.15 -3.85
N ALA A 370 -17.14 32.21 -3.49
CA ALA A 370 -18.13 33.05 -4.13
C ALA A 370 -18.59 34.11 -3.13
N SER A 371 -18.63 35.37 -3.55
CA SER A 371 -19.24 36.44 -2.76
C SER A 371 -20.10 37.32 -3.65
N THR A 372 -21.36 37.49 -3.25
CA THR A 372 -22.37 38.24 -3.98
C THR A 372 -22.86 39.37 -3.08
N VAL A 373 -22.83 40.60 -3.60
CA VAL A 373 -23.31 41.79 -2.88
C VAL A 373 -24.36 42.49 -3.72
N ASN A 374 -25.61 42.39 -3.29
CA ASN A 374 -26.74 43.07 -3.93
C ASN A 374 -27.08 44.30 -3.08
N LYS A 375 -27.02 45.50 -3.66
CA LYS A 375 -27.22 46.77 -2.94
C LYS A 375 -28.15 47.71 -3.68
N ILE A 376 -28.84 48.57 -2.95
CA ILE A 376 -29.54 49.72 -3.53
C ILE A 376 -28.48 50.75 -3.96
N PRO A 377 -28.49 51.26 -5.21
CA PRO A 377 -27.61 52.35 -5.63
C PRO A 377 -27.73 53.56 -4.69
N LEU A 378 -26.61 54.28 -4.49
CA LEU A 378 -26.46 55.38 -3.53
C LEU A 378 -26.58 54.95 -2.06
N LEU A 379 -27.72 54.39 -1.63
CA LEU A 379 -27.99 54.09 -0.21
C LEU A 379 -27.09 52.98 0.35
N GLY A 380 -26.79 51.94 -0.43
CA GLY A 380 -25.93 50.83 -0.02
C GLY A 380 -24.43 51.18 0.08
N ASP A 381 -24.04 52.36 -0.42
CA ASP A 381 -22.66 52.87 -0.39
C ASP A 381 -22.42 53.90 0.75
N LEU A 382 -23.45 54.27 1.50
CA LEU A 382 -23.32 55.19 2.63
C LEU A 382 -22.53 54.54 3.79
N PRO A 383 -21.58 55.26 4.41
CA PRO A 383 -20.85 54.73 5.56
C PRO A 383 -21.79 54.50 6.74
N ILE A 384 -21.50 53.48 7.56
CA ILE A 384 -22.27 53.05 8.74
C ILE A 384 -23.67 52.49 8.42
N ILE A 385 -24.49 53.20 7.64
CA ILE A 385 -25.89 52.84 7.37
C ILE A 385 -26.10 52.03 6.08
N GLY A 386 -25.13 52.02 5.15
CA GLY A 386 -25.24 51.27 3.89
C GLY A 386 -25.34 49.74 4.07
N THR A 387 -24.96 49.22 5.23
CA THR A 387 -25.20 47.82 5.64
C THR A 387 -26.68 47.47 5.71
N PHE A 388 -27.57 48.44 5.96
CA PHE A 388 -29.02 48.21 5.99
C PHE A 388 -29.67 48.19 4.58
N PHE A 389 -28.92 48.61 3.56
CA PHE A 389 -29.38 48.73 2.17
C PHE A 389 -28.59 47.83 1.20
N ARG A 390 -27.93 46.79 1.75
CA ARG A 390 -27.18 45.78 0.99
C ARG A 390 -27.30 44.39 1.62
N ASN A 391 -27.34 43.39 0.75
CA ASN A 391 -27.42 41.98 1.07
C ASN A 391 -26.07 41.34 0.71
N PHE A 392 -25.49 40.60 1.66
CA PHE A 392 -24.17 40.00 1.55
C PHE A 392 -24.29 38.48 1.64
N ASP A 393 -23.92 37.80 0.56
CA ASP A 393 -23.74 36.35 0.52
C ASP A 393 -22.24 36.03 0.35
N TYR A 394 -21.74 35.14 1.19
CA TYR A 394 -20.38 34.62 1.13
C TYR A 394 -20.41 33.12 1.32
N LYS A 395 -20.00 32.39 0.28
CA LYS A 395 -19.86 30.94 0.28
C LYS A 395 -18.41 30.59 -0.03
N ARG A 396 -17.76 29.87 0.89
CA ARG A 396 -16.45 29.27 0.71
C ARG A 396 -16.56 27.76 0.80
N GLN A 397 -15.93 27.05 -0.14
CA GLN A 397 -15.85 25.61 -0.14
C GLN A 397 -14.40 25.19 -0.39
N ASP A 398 -13.80 24.54 0.62
CA ASP A 398 -12.44 24.01 0.55
C ASP A 398 -12.52 22.47 0.48
N LYS A 399 -11.92 21.87 -0.55
CA LYS A 399 -11.79 20.43 -0.72
C LYS A 399 -10.32 20.03 -0.73
N GLU A 400 -9.96 19.07 0.10
CA GLU A 400 -8.64 18.48 0.23
C GLU A 400 -8.76 16.97 0.02
N LEU A 401 -7.96 16.39 -0.88
CA LEU A 401 -7.91 14.96 -1.18
C LEU A 401 -6.46 14.51 -1.16
N VAL A 402 -6.20 13.34 -0.57
CA VAL A 402 -4.92 12.63 -0.68
C VAL A 402 -5.17 11.14 -0.88
N ILE A 403 -4.36 10.52 -1.76
CA ILE A 403 -4.34 9.08 -2.00
C ILE A 403 -2.93 8.58 -1.65
N ILE A 404 -2.85 7.69 -0.68
CA ILE A 404 -1.61 7.11 -0.15
C ILE A 404 -1.63 5.61 -0.43
N VAL A 405 -0.49 5.03 -0.83
CA VAL A 405 -0.33 3.57 -0.94
C VAL A 405 0.82 3.08 -0.09
N THR A 406 0.69 1.86 0.42
CA THR A 406 1.67 1.18 1.27
C THR A 406 1.68 -0.31 0.91
N PRO A 407 2.68 -0.83 0.17
CA PRO A 407 2.83 -2.26 -0.05
C PRO A 407 3.53 -2.91 1.16
N ARG A 408 3.21 -4.18 1.42
CA ARG A 408 3.83 -5.00 2.44
C ARG A 408 4.04 -6.43 1.93
N LEU A 409 5.20 -7.03 2.18
CA LEU A 409 5.37 -8.47 2.02
C LEU A 409 4.63 -9.17 3.16
N VAL A 410 3.77 -10.14 2.82
CA VAL A 410 2.97 -10.87 3.80
C VAL A 410 3.12 -12.38 3.63
N GLN A 411 3.00 -13.09 4.75
CA GLN A 411 3.02 -14.55 4.77
C GLN A 411 1.61 -15.09 5.02
N PRO A 412 1.25 -16.27 4.45
CA PRO A 412 -0.03 -16.91 4.75
C PRO A 412 -0.20 -17.18 6.25
N ILE A 413 -1.42 -17.02 6.74
CA ILE A 413 -1.74 -17.27 8.15
C ILE A 413 -1.61 -18.77 8.44
N ALA A 414 -1.08 -19.12 9.62
CA ALA A 414 -0.90 -20.51 10.02
C ALA A 414 -2.24 -21.27 10.11
N ARG A 415 -2.20 -22.58 9.83
CA ARG A 415 -3.38 -23.43 9.97
C ARG A 415 -3.88 -23.41 11.41
N ASN A 416 -5.20 -23.30 11.58
CA ASN A 416 -5.90 -23.22 12.87
C ASN A 416 -5.67 -21.93 13.67
N THR A 417 -5.20 -20.84 13.05
CA THR A 417 -5.31 -19.51 13.67
C THR A 417 -6.76 -19.04 13.65
N GLU A 418 -7.31 -18.67 14.80
CA GLU A 418 -8.63 -18.05 14.92
C GLU A 418 -8.59 -16.64 14.33
N LEU A 419 -9.43 -16.38 13.33
CA LEU A 419 -9.50 -15.10 12.63
C LEU A 419 -10.67 -14.28 13.18
N PRO A 420 -10.45 -13.06 13.69
CA PRO A 420 -11.56 -12.16 14.03
C PRO A 420 -12.21 -11.68 12.73
N LEU A 421 -13.42 -12.15 12.43
CA LEU A 421 -14.21 -11.69 11.30
C LEU A 421 -14.84 -10.32 11.62
N PRO A 422 -15.08 -9.47 10.61
CA PRO A 422 -15.89 -8.27 10.78
C PRO A 422 -17.26 -8.62 11.37
N GLY A 423 -17.65 -7.97 12.47
CA GLY A 423 -18.90 -8.22 13.17
C GLY A 423 -18.86 -9.27 14.28
N ASP A 424 -17.78 -10.05 14.47
CA ASP A 424 -17.73 -11.10 15.53
C ASP A 424 -17.90 -10.54 16.97
N ARG A 425 -17.58 -9.27 17.18
CA ARG A 425 -17.78 -8.57 18.47
C ARG A 425 -19.19 -8.00 18.66
N GLU A 426 -19.94 -7.90 17.56
CA GLU A 426 -21.28 -7.28 17.48
C GLU A 426 -22.38 -8.34 17.34
N ALA A 427 -22.05 -9.50 16.77
CA ALA A 427 -22.90 -10.68 16.66
C ALA A 427 -23.28 -11.24 18.05
N LYS A 428 -24.34 -10.67 18.64
CA LYS A 428 -24.98 -11.17 19.87
C LYS A 428 -26.31 -11.84 19.49
N PRO A 429 -26.31 -13.15 19.20
CA PRO A 429 -27.41 -13.82 18.48
C PRO A 429 -28.77 -13.87 19.20
N ASN A 430 -28.87 -13.43 20.46
CA ASN A 430 -30.06 -13.57 21.31
C ASN A 430 -30.46 -12.26 22.04
N MET A 431 -30.19 -11.08 21.48
CA MET A 431 -30.71 -9.82 22.02
C MET A 431 -32.07 -9.48 21.39
N PRO A 432 -33.13 -9.17 22.18
CA PRO A 432 -34.39 -8.70 21.64
C PRO A 432 -34.20 -7.26 21.14
N GLU A 433 -34.05 -7.07 19.83
CA GLU A 433 -33.75 -5.77 19.18
C GLU A 433 -34.73 -4.65 19.57
N TRP A 434 -35.99 -5.01 19.83
CA TRP A 434 -37.06 -4.10 20.23
C TRP A 434 -37.21 -3.95 21.75
N GLY A 435 -36.44 -4.68 22.56
CA GLY A 435 -36.53 -4.67 24.03
C GLY A 435 -36.30 -3.27 24.62
N ALA A 436 -35.27 -2.56 24.13
CA ALA A 436 -34.99 -1.18 24.54
C ALA A 436 -36.11 -0.20 24.15
N TRP A 437 -36.73 -0.39 22.98
CA TRP A 437 -37.78 0.49 22.47
C TRP A 437 -39.14 0.25 23.15
N LEU A 438 -39.49 -1.02 23.40
CA LEU A 438 -40.77 -1.43 24.00
C LEU A 438 -40.80 -1.30 25.53
N LEU A 439 -39.68 -1.50 26.21
CA LEU A 439 -39.61 -1.52 27.69
C LEU A 439 -38.96 -0.25 28.28
N GLY A 440 -38.50 0.67 27.42
CA GLY A 440 -37.92 1.95 27.80
C GLY A 440 -36.80 1.81 28.85
N PRO A 441 -36.78 2.63 29.93
CA PRO A 441 -35.69 2.64 30.91
C PRO A 441 -35.58 1.36 31.78
N ILE A 442 -36.47 0.39 31.60
CA ILE A 442 -36.40 -0.93 32.27
C ILE A 442 -35.51 -1.90 31.48
N SER A 443 -35.36 -1.71 30.17
CA SER A 443 -34.45 -2.53 29.36
C SER A 443 -32.98 -2.23 29.70
N ARG A 444 -32.17 -3.29 29.68
CA ARG A 444 -30.71 -3.22 29.81
C ARG A 444 -30.00 -3.28 28.45
N ASP A 445 -30.76 -3.34 27.36
CA ASP A 445 -30.25 -3.55 26.02
C ASP A 445 -29.73 -2.22 25.44
N PRO A 446 -28.55 -2.21 24.78
CA PRO A 446 -28.06 -1.02 24.08
C PRO A 446 -28.88 -0.79 22.81
N VAL A 447 -29.26 0.46 22.55
CA VAL A 447 -29.97 0.84 21.31
C VAL A 447 -28.97 0.80 20.14
N PRO A 448 -29.26 0.11 19.02
CA PRO A 448 -28.38 0.15 17.86
C PRO A 448 -28.29 1.58 17.29
N GLY A 449 -27.08 2.00 16.90
CA GLY A 449 -26.84 3.27 16.20
C GLY A 449 -26.54 4.51 17.06
N PHE A 450 -26.58 4.42 18.39
CA PHE A 450 -26.19 5.53 19.28
C PHE A 450 -25.14 5.09 20.30
N SER A 451 -23.92 5.62 20.18
CA SER A 451 -22.94 5.59 21.27
C SER A 451 -23.48 6.39 22.47
N ARG A 452 -23.34 5.84 23.67
CA ARG A 452 -23.58 6.57 24.93
C ARG A 452 -22.55 7.67 25.17
#